data_AF-A0A1F3GKD6-F1
#
_entry.id   AF-A0A1F3GKD6-F1
#
_cell.length_a   1.000
_cell.length_b   1.000
_cell.length_c   1.000
_cell.angle_alpha   90.00
_cell.angle_beta   90.00
_cell.angle_gamma   90.00
#
_symmetry.space_group_name_H-M   'P 1'
#
loop_
_entity.id
_entity.type
_entity.pdbx_description
1 polymer ?
#
loop_
_entity_poly.entity_id
_entity_poly.type
_entity_poly.pdbx_seq_one_letter_code
_entity_poly.pdbx_strand_id
1 'polypeptide(L)'
;MLWFYIKSKVMIKIKFHIGIIILFITTFSLAQKAPTPELNLQIVKIIKSNINKTIDRGECWDLANLVLSETNAKWDHQFGFGREIKYSIDSIYAGDIIQFTNAKIQMADGVVWRFGQHTAIIYEIDKNKKIKIAHQNVNNVRKVIISDFEPEGLIEGKLKIYRPIK
;
A
#
# COMPACT_ATOMS: atom_id res chain seq x y z
N MET A 1 -40.67 62.06 -52.91
CA MET A 1 -40.16 60.91 -53.71
C MET A 1 -38.64 60.87 -53.57
N LEU A 2 -38.00 59.75 -53.90
CA LEU A 2 -36.63 59.35 -53.56
C LEU A 2 -35.46 60.33 -53.90
N TRP A 3 -34.30 60.09 -53.23
CA TRP A 3 -32.89 60.35 -53.64
C TRP A 3 -32.32 61.78 -53.49
N PHE A 4 -31.02 62.04 -53.15
CA PHE A 4 -29.87 61.17 -52.77
C PHE A 4 -28.69 61.98 -52.11
N TYR A 5 -27.66 61.27 -51.58
CA TYR A 5 -26.25 61.76 -51.36
C TYR A 5 -26.09 62.84 -50.21
N ILE A 6 -24.94 63.27 -49.63
CA ILE A 6 -23.47 63.13 -49.81
C ILE A 6 -22.72 63.16 -48.42
N LYS A 7 -21.65 62.36 -48.19
CA LYS A 7 -20.53 62.48 -47.15
C LYS A 7 -20.89 62.67 -45.65
N SER A 8 -20.27 61.95 -44.71
CA SER A 8 -18.86 62.19 -44.32
C SER A 8 -18.26 61.08 -43.42
N LYS A 9 -16.93 61.11 -43.23
CA LYS A 9 -16.18 60.13 -42.40
C LYS A 9 -16.37 60.42 -40.91
N VAL A 10 -16.71 59.40 -40.12
CA VAL A 10 -16.30 59.31 -38.71
C VAL A 10 -15.75 57.91 -38.44
N MET A 11 -14.44 57.82 -38.19
CA MET A 11 -13.78 56.59 -37.74
C MET A 11 -14.12 56.35 -36.27
N ILE A 12 -15.11 55.49 -35.98
CA ILE A 12 -15.37 55.03 -34.63
C ILE A 12 -14.27 54.03 -34.24
N LYS A 13 -13.30 54.48 -33.44
CA LYS A 13 -12.30 53.60 -32.81
C LYS A 13 -12.98 52.76 -31.72
N ILE A 14 -13.56 51.62 -32.10
CA ILE A 14 -14.06 50.63 -31.14
C ILE A 14 -12.86 50.04 -30.40
N LYS A 15 -12.62 50.52 -29.16
CA LYS A 15 -11.66 49.89 -28.24
C LYS A 15 -12.23 48.56 -27.76
N PHE A 16 -12.01 47.50 -28.55
CA PHE A 16 -12.24 46.12 -28.11
C PHE A 16 -11.44 45.87 -26.84
N HIS A 17 -12.12 45.93 -25.68
CA HIS A 17 -11.57 45.37 -24.46
C HIS A 17 -11.70 43.86 -24.59
N ILE A 18 -10.64 43.25 -25.14
CA ILE A 18 -10.47 41.80 -25.10
C ILE A 18 -10.27 41.45 -23.63
N GLY A 19 -11.38 41.14 -22.96
CA GLY A 19 -11.36 40.55 -21.63
C GLY A 19 -10.74 39.17 -21.74
N ILE A 20 -9.42 39.09 -21.56
CA ILE A 20 -8.72 37.81 -21.46
C ILE A 20 -9.15 37.18 -20.15
N ILE A 21 -10.19 36.35 -20.21
CA ILE A 21 -10.50 35.39 -19.16
C ILE A 21 -9.38 34.36 -19.20
N ILE A 22 -8.31 34.61 -18.43
CA ILE A 22 -7.30 33.60 -18.13
C ILE A 22 -8.00 32.57 -17.26
N LEU A 23 -8.58 31.56 -17.90
CA LEU A 23 -9.08 30.38 -17.23
C LEU A 23 -7.86 29.65 -16.66
N PHE A 24 -7.53 29.96 -15.40
CA PHE A 24 -6.53 29.24 -14.62
C PHE A 24 -7.08 27.82 -14.39
N ILE A 25 -6.87 26.94 -15.36
CA ILE A 25 -7.04 25.51 -15.22
C ILE A 25 -5.90 25.05 -14.30
N THR A 26 -6.12 25.21 -13.00
CA THR A 26 -5.28 24.59 -11.99
C THR A 26 -5.41 23.09 -12.16
N THR A 27 -4.40 22.48 -12.78
CA THR A 27 -4.29 21.02 -12.87
C THR A 27 -4.06 20.48 -11.47
N PHE A 28 -5.16 20.27 -10.73
CA PHE A 28 -5.16 19.45 -9.53
C PHE A 28 -4.79 18.03 -9.96
N SER A 29 -3.49 17.74 -9.95
CA SER A 29 -2.97 16.39 -10.02
C SER A 29 -3.46 15.64 -8.78
N LEU A 30 -4.63 15.03 -8.88
CA LEU A 30 -5.11 14.05 -7.91
C LEU A 30 -4.05 12.95 -7.86
N ALA A 31 -3.28 12.90 -6.77
CA ALA A 31 -2.26 11.89 -6.54
C ALA A 31 -2.95 10.54 -6.34
N GLN A 32 -3.26 9.87 -7.45
CA GLN A 32 -3.86 8.54 -7.45
C GLN A 32 -2.84 7.58 -6.83
N LYS A 33 -3.22 6.92 -5.72
CA LYS A 33 -2.39 5.88 -5.09
C LYS A 33 -2.04 4.86 -6.17
N ALA A 34 -0.74 4.62 -6.38
CA ALA A 34 -0.27 3.65 -7.36
C ALA A 34 -0.93 2.28 -7.10
N PRO A 35 -1.32 1.53 -8.15
CA PRO A 35 -2.00 0.24 -8.00
C PRO A 35 -1.11 -0.75 -7.23
N THR A 36 -1.75 -1.65 -6.48
CA THR A 36 -1.06 -2.76 -5.83
C THR A 36 -0.30 -3.58 -6.88
N PRO A 37 0.99 -3.95 -6.65
CA PRO A 37 1.75 -4.74 -7.60
C PRO A 37 1.08 -6.09 -7.93
N GLU A 38 1.23 -6.57 -9.15
CA GLU A 38 0.62 -7.84 -9.58
C GLU A 38 1.10 -9.04 -8.73
N LEU A 39 2.39 -9.08 -8.39
CA LEU A 39 2.98 -10.11 -7.53
C LEU A 39 2.32 -10.12 -6.13
N ASN A 40 2.11 -8.94 -5.56
CA ASN A 40 1.42 -8.74 -4.29
C ASN A 40 -0.05 -9.25 -4.35
N LEU A 41 -0.77 -9.03 -5.45
CA LEU A 41 -2.13 -9.57 -5.65
C LEU A 41 -2.15 -11.10 -5.68
N GLN A 42 -1.17 -11.72 -6.32
CA GLN A 42 -1.01 -13.18 -6.37
C GLN A 42 -0.78 -13.76 -4.97
N ILE A 43 0.09 -13.14 -4.18
CA ILE A 43 0.35 -13.50 -2.77
C ILE A 43 -0.94 -13.44 -1.93
N VAL A 44 -1.72 -12.36 -2.04
CA VAL A 44 -2.99 -12.21 -1.30
C VAL A 44 -4.01 -13.30 -1.69
N LYS A 45 -4.05 -13.69 -2.99
CA LYS A 45 -4.89 -14.80 -3.47
C LYS A 45 -4.51 -16.14 -2.82
N ILE A 46 -3.22 -16.42 -2.69
CA ILE A 46 -2.69 -17.65 -2.06
C ILE A 46 -2.97 -17.66 -0.55
N ILE A 47 -2.81 -16.52 0.13
CA ILE A 47 -3.18 -16.40 1.55
C ILE A 47 -4.67 -16.70 1.73
N LYS A 48 -5.53 -16.07 0.91
CA LYS A 48 -6.99 -16.20 1.00
C LYS A 48 -7.48 -17.65 0.83
N SER A 49 -6.84 -18.45 -0.03
CA SER A 49 -7.18 -19.87 -0.20
C SER A 49 -6.66 -20.77 0.93
N ASN A 50 -5.84 -20.25 1.84
CA ASN A 50 -5.17 -21.00 2.90
C ASN A 50 -5.48 -20.54 4.34
N ILE A 51 -6.34 -19.54 4.53
CA ILE A 51 -6.85 -19.15 5.86
C ILE A 51 -7.43 -20.38 6.58
N ASN A 52 -7.15 -20.49 7.89
CA ASN A 52 -7.51 -21.60 8.78
C ASN A 52 -6.84 -22.96 8.47
N LYS A 53 -5.94 -23.03 7.49
CA LYS A 53 -5.12 -24.23 7.24
C LYS A 53 -3.75 -24.12 7.91
N THR A 54 -3.13 -25.27 8.18
CA THR A 54 -1.71 -25.36 8.53
C THR A 54 -0.90 -25.40 7.24
N ILE A 55 0.05 -24.48 7.06
CA ILE A 55 1.02 -24.55 5.97
C ILE A 55 2.26 -25.29 6.45
N ASP A 56 2.64 -26.35 5.73
CA ASP A 56 3.76 -27.26 6.02
C ASP A 56 3.79 -27.70 7.51
N ARG A 57 4.84 -27.36 8.26
CA ARG A 57 5.01 -27.75 9.67
C ARG A 57 4.23 -26.85 10.63
N GLY A 58 3.67 -25.76 10.10
CA GLY A 58 2.91 -24.78 10.85
C GLY A 58 3.76 -23.66 11.45
N GLU A 59 5.02 -23.50 11.02
CA GLU A 59 5.94 -22.48 11.50
C GLU A 59 5.67 -21.11 10.83
N CYS A 60 5.97 -20.00 11.52
CA CYS A 60 5.61 -18.66 11.08
C CYS A 60 6.16 -18.29 9.68
N TRP A 61 7.33 -18.81 9.33
CA TRP A 61 7.97 -18.60 8.03
C TRP A 61 7.46 -19.52 6.91
N ASP A 62 6.80 -20.63 7.21
CA ASP A 62 6.33 -21.58 6.18
C ASP A 62 5.31 -20.92 5.24
N LEU A 63 4.48 -20.00 5.77
CA LEU A 63 3.55 -19.19 4.97
C LEU A 63 4.28 -18.24 4.01
N ALA A 64 5.37 -17.61 4.45
CA ALA A 64 6.20 -16.76 3.59
C ALA A 64 6.90 -17.60 2.50
N ASN A 65 7.47 -18.74 2.87
CA ASN A 65 8.08 -19.69 1.95
C ASN A 65 7.08 -20.18 0.88
N LEU A 66 5.85 -20.52 1.27
CA LEU A 66 4.78 -20.92 0.34
C LEU A 66 4.52 -19.83 -0.71
N VAL A 67 4.19 -18.61 -0.28
CA VAL A 67 3.78 -17.55 -1.22
C VAL A 67 4.93 -17.10 -2.13
N LEU A 68 6.17 -17.12 -1.64
CA LEU A 68 7.35 -16.78 -2.44
C LEU A 68 7.65 -17.88 -3.46
N SER A 69 7.51 -19.15 -3.08
CA SER A 69 7.70 -20.30 -3.96
C SER A 69 6.63 -20.36 -5.06
N GLU A 70 5.35 -20.29 -4.71
CA GLU A 70 4.24 -20.36 -5.69
C GLU A 70 4.25 -19.20 -6.69
N THR A 71 4.80 -18.03 -6.32
CA THR A 71 4.88 -16.86 -7.20
C THR A 71 6.23 -16.70 -7.92
N ASN A 72 7.20 -17.59 -7.67
CA ASN A 72 8.58 -17.51 -8.14
C ASN A 72 9.26 -16.17 -7.77
N ALA A 73 9.07 -15.71 -6.54
CA ALA A 73 9.68 -14.50 -6.02
C ALA A 73 11.09 -14.77 -5.47
N LYS A 74 12.01 -13.83 -5.69
CA LYS A 74 13.38 -13.87 -5.18
C LYS A 74 13.45 -13.42 -3.72
N TRP A 75 14.21 -14.16 -2.92
CA TRP A 75 14.54 -13.86 -1.52
C TRP A 75 15.87 -14.51 -1.14
N ASP A 76 16.41 -14.18 0.02
CA ASP A 76 17.71 -14.66 0.50
C ASP A 76 17.66 -16.03 1.22
N HIS A 77 16.47 -16.65 1.31
CA HIS A 77 16.20 -17.85 2.11
C HIS A 77 16.54 -17.73 3.61
N GLN A 78 16.60 -16.50 4.12
CA GLN A 78 16.80 -16.17 5.53
C GLN A 78 15.68 -15.23 6.03
N PHE A 79 15.88 -13.91 5.92
CA PHE A 79 14.95 -12.89 6.41
C PHE A 79 14.76 -11.71 5.43
N GLY A 80 15.41 -11.74 4.26
CA GLY A 80 15.33 -10.75 3.20
C GLY A 80 14.37 -11.19 2.10
N PHE A 81 13.08 -10.91 2.29
CA PHE A 81 11.99 -11.37 1.42
C PHE A 81 11.77 -10.50 0.16
N GLY A 82 12.85 -9.99 -0.43
CA GLY A 82 12.83 -9.08 -1.58
C GLY A 82 13.37 -7.69 -1.27
N ARG A 83 12.77 -6.63 -1.83
CA ARG A 83 13.21 -5.24 -1.60
C ARG A 83 12.72 -4.73 -0.24
N GLU A 84 13.64 -4.30 0.64
CA GLU A 84 13.25 -3.64 1.89
C GLU A 84 12.48 -2.33 1.63
N ILE A 85 11.39 -2.14 2.37
CA ILE A 85 10.44 -1.04 2.28
C ILE A 85 10.66 -0.11 3.47
N LYS A 86 10.93 1.17 3.20
CA LYS A 86 11.07 2.19 4.25
C LYS A 86 9.70 2.75 4.58
N TYR A 87 9.06 2.24 5.64
CA TYR A 87 7.67 2.57 6.01
C TYR A 87 7.34 4.08 6.08
N SER A 88 8.31 4.92 6.45
CA SER A 88 8.15 6.38 6.49
C SER A 88 8.22 7.11 5.13
N ILE A 89 8.51 6.39 4.04
CA ILE A 89 8.76 6.95 2.70
C ILE A 89 7.97 6.19 1.62
N ASP A 90 8.02 4.85 1.64
CA ASP A 90 7.34 3.96 0.71
C ASP A 90 5.88 3.72 1.15
N SER A 91 4.96 3.64 0.18
CA SER A 91 3.65 3.03 0.44
C SER A 91 3.77 1.52 0.65
N ILE A 92 3.09 1.00 1.68
CA ILE A 92 2.84 -0.44 1.86
C ILE A 92 1.63 -0.92 1.07
N TYR A 93 1.64 -2.21 0.71
CA TYR A 93 0.55 -2.92 0.06
C TYR A 93 0.29 -4.26 0.75
N ALA A 94 -0.94 -4.77 0.61
CA ALA A 94 -1.19 -6.18 0.83
C ALA A 94 -0.25 -7.04 -0.04
N GLY A 95 0.22 -8.17 0.46
CA GLY A 95 1.27 -9.00 -0.12
C GLY A 95 2.72 -8.60 0.26
N ASP A 96 2.95 -7.44 0.88
CA ASP A 96 4.27 -7.12 1.45
C ASP A 96 4.50 -7.97 2.72
N ILE A 97 5.74 -8.43 2.93
CA ILE A 97 6.12 -9.39 3.97
C ILE A 97 6.80 -8.66 5.14
N ILE A 98 6.47 -9.02 6.37
CA ILE A 98 6.97 -8.43 7.61
C ILE A 98 7.86 -9.43 8.34
N GLN A 99 9.08 -9.01 8.69
CA GLN A 99 9.93 -9.69 9.67
C GLN A 99 9.95 -8.91 10.99
N PHE A 100 9.66 -9.60 12.09
CA PHE A 100 9.83 -9.12 13.46
C PHE A 100 11.10 -9.71 14.07
N THR A 101 11.88 -8.90 14.78
CA THR A 101 13.07 -9.33 15.53
C THR A 101 13.09 -8.67 16.90
N ASN A 102 12.96 -9.48 17.95
CA ASN A 102 12.82 -9.08 19.36
C ASN A 102 11.78 -7.96 19.57
N ALA A 103 10.71 -8.00 18.78
CA ALA A 103 9.71 -6.94 18.71
C ALA A 103 8.75 -6.98 19.89
N LYS A 104 8.48 -5.82 20.47
CA LYS A 104 7.40 -5.59 21.43
C LYS A 104 6.46 -4.52 20.87
N ILE A 105 5.18 -4.85 20.74
CA ILE A 105 4.20 -4.02 20.04
C ILE A 105 3.01 -3.82 20.96
N GLN A 106 2.71 -2.56 21.28
CA GLN A 106 1.55 -2.16 22.06
C GLN A 106 0.38 -1.87 21.13
N MET A 107 -0.67 -2.66 21.25
CA MET A 107 -1.92 -2.50 20.51
C MET A 107 -2.83 -1.47 21.20
N ALA A 108 -3.74 -0.85 20.44
CA ALA A 108 -4.67 0.19 20.92
C ALA A 108 -5.64 -0.29 22.01
N ASP A 109 -5.90 -1.60 22.12
CA ASP A 109 -6.67 -2.22 23.20
C ASP A 109 -5.87 -2.42 24.50
N GLY A 110 -4.58 -2.05 24.51
CA GLY A 110 -3.65 -2.21 25.63
C GLY A 110 -2.92 -3.55 25.65
N VAL A 111 -3.23 -4.49 24.75
CA VAL A 111 -2.53 -5.77 24.65
C VAL A 111 -1.11 -5.55 24.12
N VAL A 112 -0.14 -6.27 24.68
CA VAL A 112 1.27 -6.20 24.24
C VAL A 112 1.66 -7.51 23.57
N TRP A 113 1.91 -7.45 22.26
CA TRP A 113 2.50 -8.56 21.51
C TRP A 113 4.03 -8.60 21.69
N ARG A 114 4.58 -9.80 21.69
CA ARG A 114 6.02 -10.05 21.85
C ARG A 114 6.48 -11.14 20.87
N PHE A 115 7.48 -10.84 20.06
CA PHE A 115 8.02 -11.75 19.06
C PHE A 115 9.55 -11.81 19.14
N GLY A 116 10.12 -13.01 19.32
CA GLY A 116 11.58 -13.23 19.23
C GLY A 116 12.06 -13.17 17.78
N GLN A 117 11.67 -14.16 16.99
CA GLN A 117 11.68 -14.09 15.53
C GLN A 117 10.29 -14.51 15.04
N HIS A 118 9.69 -13.70 14.17
CA HIS A 118 8.36 -13.99 13.62
C HIS A 118 8.23 -13.39 12.23
N THR A 119 7.51 -14.08 11.35
CA THR A 119 7.23 -13.63 9.98
C THR A 119 5.72 -13.55 9.78
N ALA A 120 5.28 -12.49 9.12
CA ALA A 120 3.88 -12.29 8.75
C ALA A 120 3.80 -11.65 7.35
N ILE A 121 2.60 -11.60 6.77
CA ILE A 121 2.35 -10.95 5.48
C ILE A 121 1.20 -9.98 5.65
N ILE A 122 1.29 -8.77 5.10
CA ILE A 122 0.16 -7.84 5.05
C ILE A 122 -0.93 -8.47 4.19
N TYR A 123 -2.05 -8.83 4.78
CA TYR A 123 -3.18 -9.44 4.10
C TYR A 123 -4.14 -8.39 3.53
N GLU A 124 -4.41 -7.33 4.29
CA GLU A 124 -5.36 -6.28 3.93
C GLU A 124 -4.92 -4.94 4.52
N ILE A 125 -5.24 -3.85 3.81
CA ILE A 125 -5.15 -2.48 4.32
C ILE A 125 -6.50 -1.84 4.03
N ASP A 126 -7.27 -1.52 5.07
CA ASP A 126 -8.63 -0.98 4.91
C ASP A 126 -8.63 0.50 4.47
N LYS A 127 -9.84 1.05 4.23
CA LYS A 127 -10.02 2.45 3.82
C LYS A 127 -9.52 3.46 4.87
N ASN A 128 -9.42 3.05 6.12
CA ASN A 128 -8.95 3.85 7.26
C ASN A 128 -7.46 3.60 7.56
N LYS A 129 -6.74 2.89 6.68
CA LYS A 129 -5.35 2.43 6.84
C LYS A 129 -5.13 1.40 7.96
N LYS A 130 -6.17 0.77 8.52
CA LYS A 130 -6.00 -0.35 9.44
C LYS A 130 -5.39 -1.53 8.69
N ILE A 131 -4.35 -2.11 9.26
CA ILE A 131 -3.59 -3.19 8.63
C ILE A 131 -4.04 -4.51 9.25
N LYS A 132 -4.30 -5.50 8.40
CA LYS A 132 -4.47 -6.89 8.81
C LYS A 132 -3.31 -7.71 8.29
N ILE A 133 -2.73 -8.56 9.14
CA ILE A 133 -1.66 -9.48 8.76
C ILE A 133 -2.15 -10.93 8.77
N ALA A 134 -1.60 -11.73 7.87
CA ALA A 134 -1.69 -13.19 7.89
C ALA A 134 -0.39 -13.77 8.43
N HIS A 135 -0.50 -14.69 9.40
CA HIS A 135 0.62 -15.39 10.03
C HIS A 135 0.16 -16.71 10.65
N GLN A 136 1.12 -17.53 11.08
CA GLN A 136 0.86 -18.78 11.82
C GLN A 136 1.92 -18.98 12.93
N ASN A 137 1.72 -19.97 13.79
CA ASN A 137 2.48 -20.21 15.02
C ASN A 137 2.41 -19.09 16.07
N VAL A 138 1.26 -18.42 16.20
CA VAL A 138 1.00 -17.45 17.27
C VAL A 138 0.33 -18.18 18.43
N ASN A 139 0.89 -18.08 19.65
CA ASN A 139 0.38 -18.78 20.84
C ASN A 139 0.17 -20.30 20.61
N ASN A 140 1.11 -20.94 19.90
CA ASN A 140 1.06 -22.35 19.47
C ASN A 140 -0.10 -22.70 18.49
N VAL A 141 -0.79 -21.71 17.93
CA VAL A 141 -1.79 -21.91 16.85
C VAL A 141 -1.07 -22.04 15.50
N ARG A 142 -0.82 -23.28 15.11
CA ARG A 142 -0.15 -23.68 13.85
C ARG A 142 -1.05 -23.58 12.60
N LYS A 143 -1.87 -22.53 12.50
CA LYS A 143 -2.76 -22.28 11.35
C LYS A 143 -2.64 -20.84 10.89
N VAL A 144 -2.86 -20.59 9.60
CA VAL A 144 -2.95 -19.24 9.04
C VAL A 144 -4.15 -18.53 9.65
N ILE A 145 -3.88 -17.59 10.55
CA ILE A 145 -4.87 -16.70 11.15
C ILE A 145 -4.67 -15.28 10.61
N ILE A 146 -5.75 -14.50 10.61
CA ILE A 146 -5.71 -13.07 10.32
C ILE A 146 -5.78 -12.33 11.65
N SER A 147 -4.98 -11.28 11.81
CA SER A 147 -5.00 -10.42 13.01
C SER A 147 -4.83 -8.96 12.63
N ASP A 148 -5.47 -8.07 13.39
CA ASP A 148 -5.25 -6.63 13.28
C ASP A 148 -3.83 -6.26 13.74
N PHE A 149 -3.22 -5.27 13.08
CA PHE A 149 -1.82 -4.96 13.24
C PHE A 149 -1.57 -3.44 13.20
N GLU A 150 -0.76 -2.96 14.15
CA GLU A 150 -0.49 -1.54 14.40
C GLU A 150 1.03 -1.32 14.47
N PRO A 151 1.72 -1.07 13.34
CA PRO A 151 3.18 -0.92 13.31
C PRO A 151 3.68 0.28 14.12
N GLU A 152 2.84 1.31 14.29
CA GLU A 152 3.10 2.48 15.13
C GLU A 152 3.21 2.12 16.63
N GLY A 153 2.66 0.97 17.04
CA GLY A 153 2.77 0.44 18.40
C GLY A 153 4.13 -0.19 18.74
N LEU A 154 5.10 -0.22 17.81
CA LEU A 154 6.43 -0.79 18.05
C LEU A 154 7.22 0.04 19.09
N ILE A 155 7.36 -0.51 20.29
CA ILE A 155 8.06 0.14 21.42
C ILE A 155 9.42 -0.50 21.76
N GLU A 156 9.72 -1.68 21.23
CA GLU A 156 11.00 -2.37 21.41
C GLU A 156 11.30 -3.27 20.21
N GLY A 157 12.58 -3.52 19.93
CA GLY A 157 13.02 -4.43 18.86
C GLY A 157 13.01 -3.80 17.47
N LYS A 158 12.80 -4.64 16.45
CA LYS A 158 12.81 -4.23 15.04
C LYS A 158 11.66 -4.87 14.27
N LEU A 159 11.16 -4.10 13.32
CA LEU A 159 10.24 -4.55 12.28
C LEU A 159 10.83 -4.13 10.94
N LYS A 160 10.92 -5.08 10.00
CA LYS A 160 11.26 -4.82 8.60
C LYS A 160 10.13 -5.24 7.70
N ILE A 161 9.83 -4.42 6.69
CA ILE A 161 8.85 -4.74 5.65
C ILE A 161 9.62 -4.95 4.36
N TYR A 162 9.22 -5.95 3.58
CA TYR A 162 9.80 -6.31 2.30
C TYR A 162 8.73 -6.40 1.24
N ARG A 163 9.03 -5.92 0.04
CA ARG A 163 8.24 -6.15 -1.15
C ARG A 163 8.86 -7.28 -1.95
N PRO A 164 8.13 -8.37 -2.18
CA PRO A 164 8.56 -9.44 -3.08
C PRO A 164 8.90 -8.91 -4.47
N ILE A 165 9.90 -9.50 -5.10
CA ILE A 165 10.42 -9.15 -6.43
C ILE A 165 10.69 -10.42 -7.24
N LYS A 166 10.84 -10.30 -8.58
CA LYS A 166 11.17 -11.40 -9.48
C LYS A 166 12.61 -11.36 -9.99
#